data_AF-A0A3N4K379-F1
#
_entry.id   AF-A0A3N4K379-F1
#
_cell.length_a   1.000
_cell.length_b   1.000
_cell.length_c   1.000
_cell.angle_alpha   90.00
_cell.angle_beta   90.00
_cell.angle_gamma   90.00
#
_symmetry.space_group_name_H-M   'P 1'
#
loop_
_entity.id
_entity.type
_entity.pdbx_description
1 polymer ?
#
loop_
_entity_poly.entity_id
_entity_poly.type
_entity_poly.pdbx_seq_one_letter_code
_entity_poly.pdbx_strand_id
1 'polypeptide(L)'
;MFALQIDAILGETSIHRRRQKLHQEANGLHEVYAATLDRIRRQRGDKPRLAMEVLLWVSLAQRPLSVCELCDALAVEIGSADLNTENTPPIQTLLGSCLGLVTVDKEMSRVRLIHSTLQEYLQAHTSLFGNGHAKIAEVCLTYLSFSPVRALPLSMGRLPANMPFLIYLHTTGDTIQGSKGQSH
;
A
#
# COMPACT_ATOMS: atom_id res chain seq x y z
N MET A 1 -1.26 -20.71 -18.30
CA MET A 1 -1.67 -19.66 -19.26
C MET A 1 -0.51 -18.71 -19.58
N PHE A 2 0.27 -18.22 -18.61
CA PHE A 2 1.45 -17.36 -18.84
C PHE A 2 2.57 -17.97 -19.71
N ALA A 3 2.80 -19.28 -19.67
CA ALA A 3 3.85 -19.92 -20.48
C ALA A 3 3.60 -19.83 -22.00
N LEU A 4 2.35 -19.96 -22.43
CA LEU A 4 1.98 -19.90 -23.85
C LEU A 4 2.16 -18.50 -24.45
N GLN A 5 2.06 -17.45 -23.62
CA GLN A 5 2.29 -16.06 -24.05
C GLN A 5 3.79 -15.75 -24.20
N ILE A 6 4.63 -16.27 -23.30
CA ILE A 6 6.08 -16.11 -23.39
C ILE A 6 6.61 -16.80 -24.66
N ASP A 7 6.15 -18.00 -24.99
CA ASP A 7 6.54 -18.70 -26.22
C ASP A 7 6.09 -17.95 -27.48
N ALA A 8 4.89 -17.35 -27.45
CA ALA A 8 4.37 -16.56 -28.56
C ALA A 8 5.11 -15.23 -28.78
N ILE A 9 5.76 -14.69 -27.73
CA ILE A 9 6.66 -13.53 -27.82
C ILE A 9 8.04 -13.98 -28.31
N LEU A 10 8.61 -15.05 -27.76
CA LEU A 10 9.93 -15.53 -28.13
C LEU A 10 9.99 -16.11 -29.54
N GLY A 11 8.86 -16.61 -30.07
CA GLY A 11 8.73 -17.10 -31.44
C GLY A 11 8.71 -16.02 -32.53
N GLU A 12 8.71 -14.73 -32.18
CA GLU A 12 8.72 -13.65 -33.17
C GLU A 12 10.10 -13.40 -33.78
N THR A 13 10.13 -13.32 -35.11
CA THR A 13 11.35 -13.28 -35.93
C THR A 13 12.10 -11.94 -35.86
N SER A 14 11.44 -10.84 -35.47
CA SER A 14 12.05 -9.52 -35.36
C SER A 14 11.92 -8.91 -33.97
N ILE A 15 12.93 -8.14 -33.57
CA ILE A 15 12.93 -7.37 -32.31
C ILE A 15 11.75 -6.39 -32.27
N HIS A 16 11.36 -5.82 -33.42
CA HIS A 16 10.22 -4.92 -33.52
C HIS A 16 8.89 -5.62 -33.18
N ARG A 17 8.63 -6.81 -33.75
CA ARG A 17 7.43 -7.62 -33.47
C ARG A 17 7.36 -8.06 -32.01
N ARG A 18 8.50 -8.46 -31.43
CA ARG A 18 8.59 -8.81 -29.99
C ARG A 18 8.20 -7.65 -29.10
N ARG A 19 8.75 -6.45 -29.35
CA ARG A 19 8.40 -5.24 -28.62
C ARG A 19 6.91 -4.90 -28.77
N GLN A 20 6.37 -5.01 -29.99
CA GLN A 20 4.96 -4.72 -30.24
C GLN A 20 4.03 -5.64 -29.44
N LYS A 21 4.29 -6.95 -29.40
CA LYS A 21 3.50 -7.90 -28.58
C LYS A 21 3.61 -7.60 -27.09
N LEU A 22 4.82 -7.33 -26.58
CA LEU A 22 5.03 -6.94 -25.19
C LEU A 22 4.23 -5.67 -24.82
N HIS A 23 4.22 -4.66 -25.70
CA HIS A 23 3.43 -3.45 -25.50
C HIS A 23 1.92 -3.73 -25.49
N GLN A 24 1.42 -4.59 -26.39
CA GLN A 24 0.00 -4.97 -26.42
C GLN A 24 -0.42 -5.70 -25.15
N GLU A 25 0.40 -6.62 -24.64
CA GLU A 25 0.10 -7.32 -23.39
C GLU A 25 0.13 -6.37 -22.19
N ALA A 26 1.12 -5.47 -22.13
CA ALA A 26 1.18 -4.45 -21.09
C ALA A 26 -0.06 -3.54 -21.12
N ASN A 27 -0.51 -3.11 -22.29
CA ASN A 27 -1.72 -2.29 -22.44
C ASN A 27 -2.98 -3.06 -21.99
N GLY A 28 -3.13 -4.33 -22.39
CA GLY A 28 -4.24 -5.16 -21.94
C GLY A 28 -4.26 -5.31 -20.42
N LEU A 29 -3.10 -5.40 -19.78
CA LEU A 29 -3.00 -5.46 -18.33
C LEU A 29 -3.38 -4.12 -17.65
N HIS A 30 -2.96 -2.99 -18.22
CA HIS A 30 -3.39 -1.65 -17.76
C HIS A 30 -4.91 -1.48 -17.82
N GLU A 31 -5.54 -1.93 -18.91
CA GLU A 31 -7.00 -1.90 -19.06
C GLU A 31 -7.72 -2.77 -18.02
N VAL A 32 -7.20 -3.96 -17.72
CA VAL A 32 -7.72 -4.84 -16.68
C VAL A 32 -7.62 -4.18 -15.28
N TYR A 33 -6.50 -3.51 -14.98
CA TYR A 33 -6.33 -2.79 -13.72
C TYR A 33 -7.29 -1.59 -13.63
N ALA A 34 -7.38 -0.78 -14.67
CA ALA A 34 -8.31 0.35 -14.73
C ALA A 34 -9.77 -0.11 -14.54
N ALA A 35 -10.19 -1.15 -15.27
CA ALA A 35 -11.52 -1.72 -15.14
C ALA A 35 -11.81 -2.25 -13.72
N THR A 36 -10.80 -2.85 -13.06
CA THR A 36 -10.95 -3.35 -11.69
C THR A 36 -11.06 -2.21 -10.69
N LEU A 37 -10.25 -1.15 -10.83
CA LEU A 37 -10.35 0.06 -10.00
C LEU A 37 -11.71 0.75 -10.17
N ASP A 38 -12.25 0.80 -11.39
CA ASP A 38 -13.58 1.32 -11.65
C ASP A 38 -14.68 0.49 -10.97
N ARG A 39 -14.55 -0.84 -10.99
CA ARG A 39 -15.45 -1.73 -10.24
C ARG A 39 -15.35 -1.50 -8.73
N ILE A 40 -14.16 -1.27 -8.21
CA ILE A 40 -13.94 -0.94 -6.79
C ILE A 40 -14.72 0.34 -6.42
N ARG A 41 -14.61 1.38 -7.25
CA ARG A 41 -15.27 2.69 -7.04
C ARG A 41 -16.79 2.61 -7.08
N ARG A 42 -17.36 1.64 -7.80
CA ARG A 42 -18.81 1.44 -7.94
C ARG A 42 -19.41 0.51 -6.86
N GLN A 43 -18.62 0.04 -5.90
CA GLN A 43 -19.16 -0.74 -4.78
C GLN A 43 -20.10 0.10 -3.92
N ARG A 44 -20.98 -0.58 -3.17
CA ARG A 44 -21.97 0.07 -2.29
C ARG A 44 -21.37 0.41 -0.93
N GLY A 45 -21.90 1.46 -0.31
CA GLY A 45 -21.55 1.89 1.05
C GLY A 45 -20.12 2.40 1.13
N ASP A 46 -19.42 2.06 2.21
CA ASP A 46 -18.08 2.57 2.51
C ASP A 46 -16.94 1.79 1.83
N LYS A 47 -17.26 0.68 1.14
CA LYS A 47 -16.28 -0.18 0.47
C LYS A 47 -15.37 0.55 -0.52
N PRO A 48 -15.86 1.47 -1.37
CA PRO A 48 -14.99 2.25 -2.25
C PRO A 48 -13.93 3.05 -1.49
N ARG A 49 -14.32 3.72 -0.39
CA ARG A 49 -13.40 4.52 0.43
C ARG A 49 -12.34 3.62 1.05
N LEU A 50 -12.75 2.55 1.72
CA LEU A 50 -11.85 1.59 2.36
C LEU A 50 -10.86 0.99 1.37
N ALA A 51 -11.33 0.53 0.22
CA ALA A 51 -10.48 -0.07 -0.80
C ALA A 51 -9.44 0.91 -1.34
N MET A 52 -9.84 2.16 -1.61
CA MET A 52 -8.92 3.19 -2.09
C MET A 52 -7.89 3.58 -1.02
N GLU A 53 -8.26 3.60 0.26
CA GLU A 53 -7.32 3.84 1.36
C GLU A 53 -6.33 2.69 1.54
N VAL A 54 -6.79 1.44 1.45
CA VAL A 54 -5.91 0.26 1.48
C VAL A 54 -4.94 0.31 0.30
N LEU A 55 -5.42 0.56 -0.93
CA LEU A 55 -4.57 0.65 -2.10
C LEU A 55 -3.55 1.80 -2.00
N LEU A 56 -3.94 2.93 -1.42
CA LEU A 56 -3.05 4.06 -1.15
C LEU A 56 -1.93 3.65 -0.19
N TRP A 57 -2.25 3.03 0.93
CA TRP A 57 -1.26 2.56 1.90
C TRP A 57 -0.33 1.50 1.31
N VAL A 58 -0.88 0.50 0.63
CA VAL A 58 -0.06 -0.59 0.08
C VAL A 58 0.85 -0.11 -1.06
N SER A 59 0.42 0.88 -1.85
CA SER A 59 1.20 1.37 -2.99
C SER A 59 2.21 2.46 -2.64
N LEU A 60 1.89 3.36 -1.71
CA LEU A 60 2.70 4.56 -1.42
C LEU A 60 3.47 4.48 -0.10
N ALA A 61 3.25 3.45 0.73
CA ALA A 61 4.03 3.27 1.95
C ALA A 61 5.51 3.00 1.63
N GLN A 62 6.38 3.46 2.54
CA GLN A 62 7.83 3.31 2.38
C GLN A 62 8.28 1.85 2.48
N ARG A 63 7.53 1.03 3.22
CA ARG A 63 7.74 -0.42 3.32
C ARG A 63 6.39 -1.15 3.40
N PRO A 64 6.34 -2.44 3.04
CA PRO A 64 5.12 -3.22 3.23
C PRO A 64 4.70 -3.22 4.71
N LEU A 65 3.43 -2.90 4.95
CA LEU A 65 2.84 -2.88 6.28
C LEU A 65 2.41 -4.29 6.70
N SER A 66 2.48 -4.58 8.00
CA SER A 66 1.74 -5.69 8.58
C SER A 66 0.24 -5.42 8.58
N VAL A 67 -0.57 -6.48 8.77
CA VAL A 67 -2.02 -6.34 8.90
C VAL A 67 -2.39 -5.39 10.05
N CYS A 68 -1.73 -5.53 11.20
CA CYS A 68 -2.01 -4.67 12.36
C CYS A 68 -1.60 -3.22 12.12
N GLU A 69 -0.43 -3.00 11.50
CA GLU A 69 0.04 -1.66 11.12
C GLU A 69 -0.95 -0.95 10.18
N LEU A 70 -1.49 -1.68 9.19
CA LEU A 70 -2.49 -1.13 8.29
C LEU A 70 -3.80 -0.82 9.01
N CYS A 71 -4.26 -1.71 9.89
CA CYS A 71 -5.51 -1.50 10.63
C CYS A 71 -5.45 -0.26 11.52
N ASP A 72 -4.34 -0.07 12.23
CA ASP A 72 -4.10 1.13 13.03
C ASP A 72 -4.05 2.38 12.15
N ALA A 73 -3.31 2.33 11.03
CA ALA A 73 -3.21 3.46 10.10
C ALA A 73 -4.57 3.91 9.55
N LEU A 74 -5.48 2.96 9.32
CA LEU A 74 -6.85 3.22 8.86
C LEU A 74 -7.81 3.66 9.98
N ALA A 75 -7.49 3.33 11.24
CA ALA A 75 -8.27 3.77 12.42
C ALA A 75 -7.98 5.23 12.80
N VAL A 76 -6.88 5.81 12.32
CA VAL A 76 -6.51 7.21 12.62
C VAL A 76 -7.48 8.17 11.94
N GLU A 77 -8.20 8.92 12.76
CA GLU A 77 -8.97 10.08 12.32
C GLU A 77 -8.13 11.35 12.50
N ILE A 78 -7.93 12.10 11.40
CA ILE A 78 -7.13 13.31 11.40
C ILE A 78 -7.73 14.34 12.38
N GLY A 79 -6.90 14.85 13.27
CA GLY A 79 -7.32 15.79 14.32
C GLY A 79 -7.85 15.13 15.60
N SER A 80 -7.94 13.80 15.65
CA SER A 80 -8.21 13.07 16.89
C SER A 80 -7.02 13.13 17.85
N ALA A 81 -7.29 13.01 19.15
CA ALA A 81 -6.27 12.90 20.19
C ALA A 81 -5.86 11.45 20.50
N ASP A 82 -6.67 10.46 20.08
CA ASP A 82 -6.48 9.05 20.37
C ASP A 82 -6.93 8.15 19.20
N LEU A 83 -6.45 6.91 19.19
CA LEU A 83 -6.81 5.90 18.19
C LEU A 83 -8.19 5.31 18.51
N ASN A 84 -9.12 5.38 17.55
CA ASN A 84 -10.40 4.67 17.66
C ASN A 84 -10.29 3.28 17.01
N THR A 85 -10.01 2.26 17.81
CA THR A 85 -9.87 0.88 17.34
C THR A 85 -11.17 0.27 16.83
N GLU A 86 -12.33 0.84 17.19
CA GLU A 86 -13.64 0.43 16.68
C GLU A 86 -13.92 0.98 15.27
N ASN A 87 -13.11 1.91 14.79
CA ASN A 87 -13.27 2.55 13.48
C ASN A 87 -12.72 1.71 12.31
N THR A 88 -12.03 0.60 12.60
CA THR A 88 -11.43 -0.25 11.56
C THR A 88 -12.23 -1.54 11.34
N PRO A 89 -12.76 -1.79 10.13
CA PRO A 89 -13.39 -3.05 9.78
C PRO A 89 -12.41 -4.23 9.86
N PRO A 90 -12.90 -5.47 10.06
CA PRO A 90 -12.04 -6.64 10.08
C PRO A 90 -11.30 -6.80 8.75
N ILE A 91 -10.07 -7.34 8.80
CA ILE A 91 -9.17 -7.45 7.64
C ILE A 91 -9.81 -8.12 6.42
N GLN A 92 -10.68 -9.11 6.62
CA GLN A 92 -11.38 -9.78 5.53
C GLN A 92 -12.30 -8.82 4.74
N THR A 93 -12.88 -7.83 5.42
CA THR A 93 -13.69 -6.78 4.79
C THR A 93 -12.81 -5.80 4.01
N LEU A 94 -11.65 -5.44 4.57
CA LEU A 94 -10.66 -4.59 3.88
C LEU A 94 -10.16 -5.26 2.59
N LEU A 95 -9.71 -6.51 2.67
CA LEU A 95 -9.26 -7.28 1.50
C LEU A 95 -10.40 -7.52 0.50
N GLY A 96 -11.60 -7.86 1.00
CA GLY A 96 -12.79 -8.07 0.18
C GLY A 96 -13.21 -6.83 -0.60
N SER A 97 -13.03 -5.63 -0.02
CA SER A 97 -13.29 -4.36 -0.69
C SER A 97 -12.33 -4.09 -1.87
N CYS A 98 -11.13 -4.66 -1.85
CA CYS A 98 -10.13 -4.47 -2.90
C CYS A 98 -10.31 -5.38 -4.13
N LEU A 99 -11.37 -6.21 -4.18
CA LEU A 99 -11.68 -7.13 -5.29
C LEU A 99 -10.49 -8.01 -5.74
N GLY A 100 -9.64 -8.42 -4.80
CA GLY A 100 -8.49 -9.29 -5.07
C GLY A 100 -7.23 -8.58 -5.58
N LEU A 101 -7.21 -7.24 -5.62
CA LEU A 101 -5.98 -6.49 -5.93
C LEU A 101 -4.94 -6.55 -4.80
N VAL A 102 -5.39 -6.84 -3.58
CA VAL A 102 -4.58 -6.86 -2.36
C VAL A 102 -4.67 -8.24 -1.73
N THR A 103 -3.55 -8.73 -1.22
CA THR A 103 -3.42 -10.01 -0.51
C THR A 103 -2.53 -9.87 0.72
N VAL A 104 -2.57 -10.86 1.60
CA VAL A 104 -1.70 -10.95 2.77
C VAL A 104 -0.72 -12.08 2.55
N ASP A 105 0.56 -11.76 2.67
CA ASP A 105 1.61 -12.76 2.72
C ASP A 105 1.51 -13.56 4.03
N LYS A 106 1.30 -14.88 3.92
CA LYS A 106 1.10 -15.74 5.09
C LYS A 106 2.38 -15.97 5.90
N GLU A 107 3.55 -15.89 5.26
CA GLU A 107 4.83 -16.13 5.92
C GLU A 107 5.27 -14.89 6.71
N MET A 108 5.10 -13.72 6.11
CA MET A 108 5.56 -12.45 6.71
C MET A 108 4.45 -11.63 7.38
N SER A 109 3.18 -12.05 7.27
CA SER A 109 1.99 -11.31 7.75
C SER A 109 1.90 -9.88 7.23
N ARG A 110 2.36 -9.65 5.99
CA ARG A 110 2.43 -8.34 5.33
C ARG A 110 1.38 -8.19 4.25
N VAL A 111 0.77 -7.02 4.19
CA VAL A 111 -0.19 -6.66 3.15
C VAL A 111 0.58 -6.25 1.89
N ARG A 112 0.21 -6.83 0.75
CA ARG A 112 0.85 -6.55 -0.55
C ARG A 112 -0.14 -6.59 -1.70
N LEU A 113 0.23 -5.98 -2.81
CA LEU A 113 -0.51 -6.15 -4.06
C LEU A 113 -0.36 -7.57 -4.59
N ILE A 114 -1.36 -8.04 -5.33
CA ILE A 114 -1.37 -9.40 -5.89
C ILE A 114 -0.24 -9.63 -6.90
N HIS A 115 0.24 -8.58 -7.57
CA HIS A 115 1.30 -8.68 -8.56
C HIS A 115 2.18 -7.41 -8.60
N SER A 116 3.47 -7.56 -8.94
CA SER A 116 4.41 -6.45 -9.02
C SER A 116 4.05 -5.44 -10.12
N THR A 117 3.53 -5.89 -11.26
CA THR A 117 3.10 -4.96 -12.33
C THR A 117 1.91 -4.09 -11.93
N LEU A 118 1.12 -4.49 -10.92
CA LEU A 118 0.10 -3.62 -10.33
C LEU A 118 0.73 -2.52 -9.48
N GLN A 119 1.84 -2.81 -8.78
CA GLN A 119 2.62 -1.81 -8.06
C GLN A 119 3.14 -0.74 -9.03
N GLU A 120 3.76 -1.17 -10.13
CA GLU A 120 4.25 -0.29 -11.19
C GLU A 120 3.12 0.56 -11.78
N TYR A 121 1.97 -0.06 -12.06
CA TYR A 121 0.78 0.64 -12.54
C TYR A 121 0.33 1.74 -11.56
N LEU A 122 0.18 1.43 -10.27
CA LEU A 122 -0.29 2.39 -9.28
C LEU A 122 0.73 3.51 -9.02
N GLN A 123 2.03 3.20 -9.08
CA GLN A 123 3.11 4.20 -8.98
C GLN A 123 3.18 5.13 -10.20
N ALA A 124 2.84 4.64 -11.39
CA ALA A 124 2.71 5.49 -12.58
C ALA A 124 1.45 6.37 -12.56
N HIS A 125 0.45 6.02 -11.74
CA HIS A 125 -0.85 6.69 -11.66
C HIS A 125 -1.14 7.22 -10.25
N THR A 126 -0.17 7.87 -9.60
CA THR A 126 -0.33 8.45 -8.24
C THR A 126 -1.48 9.45 -8.14
N SER A 127 -1.88 10.07 -9.26
CA SER A 127 -3.06 10.95 -9.35
C SER A 127 -4.37 10.26 -8.93
N LEU A 128 -4.45 8.92 -8.98
CA LEU A 128 -5.57 8.14 -8.46
C LEU A 128 -5.82 8.36 -6.96
N PHE A 129 -4.80 8.79 -6.23
CA PHE A 129 -4.81 8.99 -4.78
C PHE A 129 -4.79 10.48 -4.39
N GLY A 130 -4.83 11.41 -5.35
CA GLY A 130 -4.65 12.83 -5.09
C GLY A 130 -3.32 13.10 -4.38
N ASN A 131 -3.36 13.81 -3.26
CA ASN A 131 -2.19 14.07 -2.41
C ASN A 131 -1.89 12.89 -1.46
N GLY A 132 -1.75 11.68 -2.01
CA GLY A 132 -1.67 10.44 -1.22
C GLY A 132 -0.51 10.42 -0.21
N HIS A 133 0.68 10.89 -0.61
CA HIS A 133 1.82 11.03 0.32
C HIS A 133 1.57 12.05 1.44
N ALA A 134 0.86 13.15 1.16
CA ALA A 134 0.50 14.12 2.19
C ALA A 134 -0.50 13.51 3.17
N LYS A 135 -1.50 12.75 2.69
CA LYS A 135 -2.45 12.03 3.55
C LYS A 135 -1.74 11.02 4.45
N ILE A 136 -0.78 10.24 3.92
CA ILE A 136 0.06 9.35 4.73
C ILE A 136 0.79 10.15 5.81
N ALA A 137 1.48 11.23 5.43
CA ALA A 137 2.23 12.06 6.36
C ALA A 137 1.35 12.66 7.46
N GLU A 138 0.16 13.12 7.11
CA GLU A 138 -0.81 13.68 8.05
C GLU A 138 -1.33 12.62 9.05
N VAL A 139 -1.61 11.41 8.58
CA VAL A 139 -1.96 10.27 9.46
C VAL A 139 -0.80 9.93 10.40
N CYS A 140 0.43 9.86 9.88
CA CYS A 140 1.62 9.64 10.69
C CYS A 140 1.78 10.71 11.78
N LEU A 141 1.66 11.98 11.42
CA LEU A 141 1.78 13.11 12.35
C LEU A 141 0.67 13.13 13.40
N THR A 142 -0.56 12.83 12.99
CA THR A 142 -1.70 12.70 13.91
C THR A 142 -1.44 11.60 14.93
N TYR A 143 -1.02 10.41 14.47
CA TYR A 143 -0.72 9.30 15.35
C TYR A 143 0.41 9.61 16.34
N LEU A 144 1.49 10.27 15.88
CA LEU A 144 2.60 10.69 16.76
C LEU A 144 2.17 11.74 17.79
N SER A 145 1.10 12.48 17.51
CA SER A 145 0.55 13.49 18.41
C SER A 145 -0.36 12.92 19.50
N PHE A 146 -0.73 11.63 19.42
CA PHE A 146 -1.58 10.98 20.42
C PHE A 146 -0.96 11.00 21.81
N SER A 147 -1.80 11.25 22.83
CA SER A 147 -1.35 11.38 24.22
C SER A 147 -0.56 10.15 24.71
N PRO A 148 -1.00 8.90 24.44
CA PRO A 148 -0.24 7.71 24.81
C PRO A 148 1.13 7.62 24.14
N VAL A 149 1.26 8.10 22.90
CA VAL A 149 2.53 8.07 22.15
C VAL A 149 3.48 9.14 22.67
N ARG A 150 2.99 10.36 22.92
CA ARG A 150 3.78 11.46 23.49
C ARG A 150 4.26 11.20 24.92
N ALA A 151 3.52 10.39 25.67
CA ALA A 151 3.88 9.98 27.02
C ALA A 151 4.96 8.88 27.05
N LEU A 152 5.32 8.29 25.91
CA LEU A 152 6.38 7.28 25.86
C LEU A 152 7.76 7.91 26.12
N PRO A 153 8.59 7.30 26.99
CA PRO A 153 9.97 7.72 27.14
C PRO A 153 10.72 7.56 25.80
N LEU A 154 11.32 8.64 25.31
CA LEU A 154 12.16 8.65 24.10
C LEU A 154 13.38 7.70 24.20
N SER A 155 13.66 7.15 25.38
CA SER A 155 14.74 6.21 25.70
C SER A 155 14.35 4.73 25.62
N MET A 156 13.14 4.39 25.18
CA MET A 156 12.70 3.00 25.06
C MET A 156 13.40 2.29 23.90
N GLY A 157 14.45 1.52 24.19
CA GLY A 157 15.08 0.60 23.24
C GLY A 157 14.16 -0.52 22.71
N ARG A 158 12.91 -0.60 23.19
CA ARG A 158 11.89 -1.53 22.70
C ARG A 158 10.53 -0.84 22.63
N LEU A 159 10.01 -0.68 21.40
CA LEU A 159 8.68 -0.11 21.16
C LEU A 159 7.59 -1.02 21.74
N PRO A 160 6.51 -0.45 22.29
CA PRO A 160 5.46 -1.24 22.92
C PRO A 160 4.64 -1.97 21.85
N ALA A 161 4.44 -3.28 22.04
CA ALA A 161 3.79 -4.16 21.06
C ALA A 161 2.31 -3.85 20.82
N ASN A 162 1.69 -3.05 21.69
CA ASN A 162 0.31 -2.58 21.57
C ASN A 162 0.15 -1.38 20.62
N MET A 163 1.23 -0.89 20.00
CA MET A 163 1.23 0.21 19.02
C MET A 163 1.95 -0.21 17.74
N PRO A 164 1.40 -1.17 16.96
CA PRO A 164 2.07 -1.69 15.78
C PRO A 164 2.38 -0.60 14.75
N PHE A 165 1.49 0.38 14.56
CA PHE A 165 1.78 1.49 13.64
C PHE A 165 2.97 2.37 14.10
N LEU A 166 3.25 2.48 15.40
CA LEU A 166 4.45 3.18 15.88
C LEU A 166 5.75 2.48 15.44
N ILE A 167 5.73 1.15 15.31
CA ILE A 167 6.86 0.35 14.80
C ILE A 167 7.13 0.69 13.33
N TYR A 168 6.07 0.88 12.54
CA TYR A 168 6.17 1.40 11.18
C TYR A 168 6.83 2.78 11.12
N LEU A 169 6.43 3.70 12.00
CA LEU A 169 6.95 5.07 12.03
C LEU A 169 8.42 5.16 12.48
N HIS A 170 8.84 4.36 13.47
CA HIS A 170 10.23 4.38 13.93
C HIS A 170 11.19 3.81 12.88
N THR A 171 10.83 2.67 12.28
CA THR A 171 11.68 2.01 11.26
C THR A 171 11.83 2.84 9.98
N THR A 172 10.84 3.68 9.66
CA THR A 172 10.93 4.62 8.53
C THR A 172 11.81 5.83 8.86
N GLY A 173 11.82 6.31 10.11
CA GLY A 173 12.70 7.39 10.56
C GLY A 173 14.19 7.06 10.47
N ASP A 174 14.60 5.85 10.87
CA ASP A 174 16.01 5.41 10.83
C ASP A 174 16.56 5.32 9.40
N THR A 175 15.70 4.99 8.43
CA THR A 175 16.07 4.89 7.01
C THR A 175 16.39 6.27 6.40
N ILE A 176 15.77 7.35 6.91
CA ILE A 176 16.00 8.74 6.45
C ILE A 176 17.33 9.30 7.00
N GLN A 177 17.76 8.88 8.20
CA GLN A 177 19.08 9.26 8.73
C GLN A 177 20.25 8.51 8.06
N GLY A 178 20.01 7.29 7.55
CA GLY A 178 21.02 6.49 6.85
C GLY A 178 21.44 7.03 5.47
N SER A 179 20.65 7.91 4.83
CA SER A 179 20.95 8.42 3.48
C SER A 179 21.75 9.74 3.46
N LYS A 180 22.19 10.27 4.60
CA LYS A 180 23.06 11.47 4.68
C LYS A 180 24.54 11.16 4.93
N GLY A 181 24.94 9.89 4.99
CA GLY A 181 26.29 9.48 5.36
C GLY A 181 27.02 8.67 4.29
N GLN A 182 27.10 9.14 3.04
CA GLN A 182 28.07 8.64 2.04
C GLN A 182 28.24 9.67 0.92
N SER A 183 28.98 10.73 1.22
CA SER A 183 29.66 11.58 0.25
C SER A 183 30.83 12.24 0.97
N HIS A 184 31.94 11.51 1.03
CA HIS A 184 33.27 12.04 1.24
C HIS A 184 34.28 11.11 0.57
#